data_AF-A0A6L2R5N8-F1
#
_entry.id   AF-A0A6L2R5N8-F1
#
_cell.length_a   1.000
_cell.length_b   1.000
_cell.length_c   1.000
_cell.angle_alpha   90.00
_cell.angle_beta   90.00
_cell.angle_gamma   90.00
#
_symmetry.space_group_name_H-M   'P 1'
#
loop_
_entity.id
_entity.type
_entity.pdbx_description
1 polymer ?
#
loop_
_entity_poly.entity_id
_entity_poly.type
_entity_poly.pdbx_seq_one_letter_code
_entity_poly.pdbx_strand_id
1 'polypeptide(L)'
;MLNLLRCFLPLAALALTVGCSAYQPTKNVWKSARGFWNVYVSPPVEVDYQEKSDLSPQALALTNSMLGIDLELERLERVMLNADKPPTRAWVADFMKKFPWISGFAGVKYDGTILGQMPASPLKQLDFIPLLYEDKKQNSRALRGDVQNTLLGPEVLLAIPLYDSVDFLGIMLSHFDMRTLMQYSVDPQSLVVLSPQALLWTGKYDFAATPLAGVNWEDVVSKNSSGVCKNATGSFYYIVRYLGNLPLVFAVAESGAFAEGDGDVSKGITFFPKEREKLPPPQPERKNKDTPPEGQQVDLLAGQAADGAKDIQPGNSESVLLKKTPSGGKSRVQE
;
A
#
# COMPACT_ATOMS: atom_id res chain seq x y z
N MET A 1 -15.28 -25.20 -66.59
CA MET A 1 -14.70 -24.70 -65.33
C MET A 1 -14.57 -23.16 -65.34
N LEU A 2 -15.59 -22.41 -65.79
CA LEU A 2 -15.49 -20.94 -65.91
C LEU A 2 -16.74 -20.16 -65.42
N ASN A 3 -17.80 -20.86 -64.99
CA ASN A 3 -19.06 -20.22 -64.57
C ASN A 3 -19.32 -20.22 -63.06
N LEU A 4 -18.56 -20.96 -62.24
CA LEU A 4 -18.69 -20.87 -60.77
C LEU A 4 -17.91 -19.69 -60.18
N LEU A 5 -16.85 -19.21 -60.83
CA LEU A 5 -15.99 -18.14 -60.28
C LEU A 5 -16.62 -16.73 -60.41
N ARG A 6 -17.60 -16.55 -61.31
CA ARG A 6 -18.25 -15.25 -61.55
C ARG A 6 -19.40 -14.94 -60.60
N CYS A 7 -19.94 -15.93 -59.90
CA CYS A 7 -21.01 -15.73 -58.91
C CYS A 7 -20.50 -15.43 -57.50
N PHE A 8 -19.23 -15.73 -57.19
CA PHE A 8 -18.65 -15.46 -55.87
C PHE A 8 -18.10 -14.03 -55.71
N LEU A 9 -17.74 -13.35 -56.81
CA LEU A 9 -17.26 -11.96 -56.74
C LEU A 9 -18.33 -10.92 -56.31
N PRO A 10 -19.59 -10.97 -56.78
CA PRO A 10 -20.59 -10.00 -56.31
C PRO A 10 -21.09 -10.27 -54.88
N LEU A 11 -21.01 -11.52 -54.39
CA LEU A 11 -21.40 -11.86 -53.01
C LEU A 11 -20.36 -11.39 -51.97
N ALA A 12 -19.06 -11.45 -52.31
CA ALA A 12 -18.00 -10.93 -51.45
C ALA A 12 -17.99 -9.39 -51.39
N ALA A 13 -18.38 -8.72 -52.47
CA ALA A 13 -18.47 -7.26 -52.52
C ALA A 13 -19.66 -6.71 -51.70
N LEU A 14 -20.75 -7.47 -51.55
CA LEU A 14 -21.90 -7.07 -50.72
C LEU A 14 -21.65 -7.26 -49.22
N ALA A 15 -20.72 -8.16 -48.83
CA ALA A 15 -20.39 -8.40 -47.43
C ALA A 15 -19.45 -7.32 -46.84
N LEU A 16 -18.70 -6.60 -47.68
CA LEU A 16 -17.75 -5.57 -47.24
C LEU A 16 -18.38 -4.18 -47.04
N THR A 17 -19.60 -3.94 -47.52
CA THR A 17 -20.27 -2.62 -47.37
C THR A 17 -21.15 -2.51 -46.13
N VAL A 18 -21.42 -3.60 -45.41
CA VAL A 18 -22.21 -3.61 -44.17
C VAL A 18 -21.32 -3.52 -42.90
N GLY A 19 -20.00 -3.66 -43.06
CA GLY A 19 -19.05 -3.74 -41.94
C GLY A 19 -18.64 -2.40 -41.30
N CYS A 20 -18.91 -1.25 -41.93
CA CYS A 20 -18.33 0.03 -41.49
C CYS A 20 -19.30 0.97 -40.75
N SER A 21 -20.61 0.68 -40.62
CA SER A 21 -21.53 1.52 -39.82
C SER A 21 -22.06 0.85 -38.54
N ALA A 22 -21.77 -0.44 -38.29
CA ALA A 22 -22.25 -1.18 -37.12
C ALA A 22 -21.65 -0.70 -35.78
N TYR A 23 -20.63 0.16 -35.79
CA TYR A 23 -19.98 0.70 -34.59
C TYR A 23 -20.81 1.77 -33.86
N GLN A 24 -21.69 2.49 -34.58
CA GLN A 24 -22.56 3.51 -33.97
C GLN A 24 -23.83 2.92 -33.32
N PRO A 25 -24.57 1.98 -33.93
CA PRO A 25 -25.75 1.38 -33.33
C PRO A 25 -25.42 0.56 -32.08
N THR A 26 -24.33 -0.22 -32.10
CA THR A 26 -23.91 -1.07 -30.97
C THR A 26 -23.49 -0.24 -29.75
N LYS A 27 -22.83 0.91 -29.96
CA LYS A 27 -22.48 1.84 -28.87
C LYS A 27 -23.70 2.51 -28.26
N ASN A 28 -24.73 2.78 -29.06
CA ASN A 28 -25.99 3.35 -28.58
C ASN A 28 -26.83 2.30 -27.82
N VAL A 29 -26.89 1.06 -28.32
CA VAL A 29 -27.54 -0.06 -27.61
C VAL A 29 -26.82 -0.38 -26.30
N TRP A 30 -25.48 -0.36 -26.27
CA TRP A 30 -24.70 -0.52 -25.04
C TRP A 30 -24.96 0.61 -24.03
N LYS A 31 -25.00 1.87 -24.49
CA LYS A 31 -25.32 3.01 -23.62
C LYS A 31 -26.74 2.92 -23.07
N SER A 32 -27.72 2.55 -23.91
CA SER A 32 -29.10 2.36 -23.47
C SER A 32 -29.22 1.20 -22.49
N ALA A 33 -28.59 0.05 -22.75
CA ALA A 33 -28.58 -1.10 -21.84
C ALA A 33 -27.92 -0.76 -20.49
N ARG A 34 -26.81 0.01 -20.50
CA ARG A 34 -26.17 0.52 -19.29
C ARG A 34 -27.05 1.54 -18.56
N GLY A 35 -27.79 2.36 -19.29
CA GLY A 35 -28.80 3.28 -18.74
C GLY A 35 -29.94 2.54 -18.04
N PHE A 36 -30.49 1.50 -18.67
CA PHE A 36 -31.51 0.64 -18.06
C PHE A 36 -30.98 -0.10 -16.82
N TRP A 37 -29.75 -0.61 -16.88
CA TRP A 37 -29.09 -1.23 -15.73
C TRP A 37 -28.95 -0.25 -14.55
N ASN A 38 -28.53 0.97 -14.84
CA ASN A 38 -28.39 2.06 -13.87
C ASN A 38 -29.73 2.65 -13.41
N VAL A 39 -30.88 2.19 -13.91
CA VAL A 39 -32.20 2.69 -13.44
C VAL A 39 -32.94 1.60 -12.66
N TYR A 40 -32.88 0.36 -13.13
CA TYR A 40 -33.70 -0.72 -12.59
C TYR A 40 -32.93 -1.77 -11.79
N VAL A 41 -31.61 -1.86 -11.98
CA VAL A 41 -30.80 -2.93 -11.35
C VAL A 41 -29.84 -2.35 -10.33
N SER A 42 -29.23 -1.20 -10.63
CA SER A 42 -28.30 -0.52 -9.72
C SER A 42 -28.40 0.99 -9.93
N PRO A 43 -29.48 1.64 -9.45
CA PRO A 43 -29.57 3.10 -9.45
C PRO A 43 -28.28 3.73 -8.90
N PRO A 44 -27.76 4.79 -9.54
CA PRO A 44 -26.60 5.50 -8.99
C PRO A 44 -26.97 5.96 -7.58
N VAL A 45 -26.04 5.75 -6.64
CA VAL A 45 -26.23 6.14 -5.24
C VAL A 45 -26.45 7.64 -5.19
N GLU A 46 -27.69 8.07 -4.94
CA GLU A 46 -27.99 9.45 -4.58
C GLU A 46 -27.61 9.61 -3.11
N VAL A 47 -26.66 10.51 -2.86
CA VAL A 47 -26.26 10.86 -1.50
C VAL A 47 -27.27 11.86 -0.98
N ASP A 48 -28.12 11.42 -0.06
CA ASP A 48 -29.04 12.31 0.63
C ASP A 48 -28.29 13.19 1.63
N TYR A 49 -28.01 14.44 1.24
CA TYR A 49 -27.36 15.43 2.11
C TYR A 49 -28.28 15.96 3.22
N GLN A 50 -29.58 15.62 3.21
CA GLN A 50 -30.56 15.95 4.25
C GLN A 50 -30.68 14.84 5.30
N GLU A 51 -30.24 13.62 4.99
CA GLU A 51 -30.17 12.53 5.96
C GLU A 51 -29.04 12.82 6.96
N LYS A 52 -29.37 13.63 7.97
CA LYS A 52 -28.67 13.61 9.25
C LYS A 52 -28.98 12.25 9.89
N SER A 53 -28.34 11.20 9.40
CA SER A 53 -28.30 9.96 10.14
C SER A 53 -27.58 10.27 11.44
N ASP A 54 -28.34 10.37 12.52
CA ASP A 54 -27.76 10.42 13.85
C ASP A 54 -27.01 9.09 14.02
N LEU A 55 -25.68 9.16 13.92
CA LEU A 55 -24.80 8.03 14.21
C LEU A 55 -25.25 7.43 15.53
N SER A 56 -25.29 6.09 15.62
CA SER A 56 -25.53 5.46 16.91
C SER A 56 -24.51 6.02 17.92
N PRO A 57 -24.87 6.16 19.20
CA PRO A 57 -23.94 6.70 20.21
C PRO A 57 -22.57 6.01 20.20
N GLN A 58 -22.55 4.72 19.88
CA GLN A 58 -21.37 3.89 19.74
C GLN A 58 -20.57 4.19 18.48
N ALA A 59 -21.24 4.35 17.33
CA ALA A 59 -20.57 4.77 16.09
C ALA A 59 -19.97 6.18 16.25
N LEU A 60 -20.65 7.07 16.97
CA LEU A 60 -20.15 8.39 17.31
C LEU A 60 -18.94 8.31 18.26
N ALA A 61 -19.02 7.47 19.31
CA ALA A 61 -17.91 7.25 20.24
C ALA A 61 -16.66 6.67 19.54
N LEU A 62 -16.87 5.68 18.66
CA LEU A 62 -15.81 5.11 17.82
C LEU A 62 -15.19 6.18 16.92
N THR A 63 -16.03 6.93 16.20
CA THR A 63 -15.58 7.97 15.28
C THR A 63 -14.76 9.03 16.01
N ASN A 64 -15.24 9.53 17.14
CA ASN A 64 -14.51 10.50 17.96
C ASN A 64 -13.17 9.97 18.46
N SER A 65 -13.10 8.67 18.78
CA SER A 65 -11.86 8.04 19.25
C SER A 65 -10.86 7.81 18.12
N MET A 66 -11.32 7.46 16.91
CA MET A 66 -10.43 7.18 15.78
C MET A 66 -10.07 8.43 14.96
N LEU A 67 -10.83 9.52 15.01
CA LEU A 67 -10.70 10.64 14.08
C LEU A 67 -9.29 11.24 14.01
N GLY A 68 -8.67 11.50 15.17
CA GLY A 68 -7.32 12.07 15.19
C GLY A 68 -6.26 11.10 14.65
N ILE A 69 -6.43 9.80 14.86
CA ILE A 69 -5.59 8.76 14.28
C ILE A 69 -5.77 8.74 12.77
N ASP A 70 -7.02 8.74 12.29
CA ASP A 70 -7.34 8.68 10.88
C ASP A 70 -6.78 9.87 10.09
N LEU A 71 -6.83 11.09 10.66
CA LEU A 71 -6.23 12.28 10.07
C LEU A 71 -4.71 12.14 9.88
N GLU A 72 -3.99 11.58 10.86
CA GLU A 72 -2.54 11.34 10.74
C GLU A 72 -2.23 10.24 9.71
N LEU A 73 -3.01 9.17 9.69
CA LEU A 73 -2.88 8.09 8.70
C LEU A 73 -3.16 8.60 7.28
N GLU A 74 -4.22 9.40 7.09
CA GLU A 74 -4.55 10.00 5.79
C GLU A 74 -3.46 10.97 5.33
N ARG A 75 -2.92 11.77 6.26
CA ARG A 75 -1.79 12.67 5.99
C ARG A 75 -0.55 11.89 5.55
N LEU A 76 -0.27 10.73 6.17
CA LEU A 76 0.80 9.83 5.77
C LEU A 76 0.56 9.29 4.35
N GLU A 77 -0.62 8.73 4.07
CA GLU A 77 -0.96 8.19 2.75
C GLU A 77 -0.80 9.21 1.64
N ARG A 78 -1.28 10.43 1.86
CA ARG A 78 -1.12 11.54 0.89
C ARG A 78 0.35 11.87 0.64
N VAL A 79 1.20 11.86 1.66
CA VAL A 79 2.64 12.13 1.46
C VAL A 79 3.32 10.99 0.71
N MET A 80 2.99 9.74 1.04
CA MET A 80 3.55 8.56 0.39
C MET A 80 3.11 8.45 -1.08
N LEU A 81 1.83 8.74 -1.38
CA LEU A 81 1.30 8.73 -2.75
C LEU A 81 1.94 9.78 -3.65
N ASN A 82 2.34 10.93 -3.09
CA ASN A 82 2.96 12.02 -3.86
C ASN A 82 4.49 11.87 -3.96
N ALA A 83 5.06 10.78 -3.47
CA ALA A 83 6.49 10.52 -3.57
C ALA A 83 6.81 9.91 -4.95
N ASP A 84 6.77 10.74 -5.99
CA ASP A 84 7.00 10.32 -7.39
C ASP A 84 8.46 9.95 -7.70
N LYS A 85 9.40 10.38 -6.85
CA LYS A 85 10.82 10.18 -7.06
C LYS A 85 11.45 9.42 -5.90
N PRO A 86 12.53 8.67 -6.18
CA PRO A 86 13.40 8.12 -5.15
C PRO A 86 13.72 9.17 -4.08
N PRO A 87 13.61 8.83 -2.78
CA PRO A 87 13.68 9.82 -1.72
C PRO A 87 15.15 10.17 -1.48
N THR A 88 15.44 11.45 -1.34
CA THR A 88 16.77 11.90 -0.90
C THR A 88 16.86 11.80 0.62
N ARG A 89 18.09 11.77 1.16
CA ARG A 89 18.29 11.74 2.62
C ARG A 89 17.63 12.95 3.32
N ALA A 90 17.65 14.12 2.68
CA ALA A 90 16.99 15.32 3.18
C ALA A 90 15.46 15.14 3.24
N TRP A 91 14.86 14.59 2.17
CA TRP A 91 13.43 14.29 2.14
C TRP A 91 13.03 13.32 3.25
N VAL A 92 13.80 12.25 3.48
CA VAL A 92 13.53 11.29 4.56
C VAL A 92 13.63 11.96 5.93
N ALA A 93 14.64 12.82 6.15
CA ALA A 93 14.77 13.54 7.40
C ALA A 93 13.58 14.47 7.67
N ASP A 94 13.09 15.18 6.65
CA ASP A 94 11.92 16.05 6.78
C ASP A 94 10.62 15.27 6.93
N PHE A 95 10.51 14.10 6.28
CA PHE A 95 9.42 13.16 6.47
C PHE A 95 9.33 12.69 7.92
N MET A 96 10.45 12.25 8.52
CA MET A 96 10.49 11.82 9.93
C MET A 96 10.16 12.97 10.91
N LYS A 97 10.55 14.21 10.60
CA LYS A 97 10.13 15.38 11.39
C LYS A 97 8.63 15.65 11.27
N LYS A 98 8.07 15.45 10.07
CA LYS A 98 6.65 15.69 9.77
C LYS A 98 5.74 14.69 10.47
N PHE A 99 6.22 13.46 10.65
CA PHE A 99 5.53 12.35 11.28
C PHE A 99 6.36 11.79 12.45
N PRO A 100 6.37 12.48 13.61
CA PRO A 100 7.20 12.10 14.75
C PRO A 100 6.81 10.74 15.37
N TRP A 101 5.64 10.21 15.02
CA TRP A 101 5.14 8.91 15.46
C TRP A 101 5.63 7.74 14.59
N ILE A 102 6.28 8.01 13.45
CA ILE A 102 6.86 6.97 12.59
C ILE A 102 8.12 6.39 13.23
N SER A 103 8.20 5.07 13.23
CA SER A 103 9.32 4.33 13.83
C SER A 103 10.51 4.22 12.88
N GLY A 104 10.25 4.14 11.58
CA GLY A 104 11.32 4.16 10.59
C GLY A 104 10.85 4.23 9.15
N PHE A 105 11.84 4.34 8.27
CA PHE A 105 11.68 4.44 6.83
C PHE A 105 12.77 3.63 6.14
N ALA A 106 12.44 2.93 5.05
CA ALA A 106 13.40 2.17 4.25
C ALA A 106 13.10 2.27 2.75
N GLY A 107 14.16 2.24 1.96
CA GLY A 107 14.10 2.03 0.51
C GLY A 107 14.57 0.63 0.17
N VAL A 108 13.74 -0.14 -0.54
CA VAL A 108 14.01 -1.53 -0.88
C VAL A 108 13.89 -1.69 -2.39
N LYS A 109 14.90 -2.30 -2.99
CA LYS A 109 14.93 -2.58 -4.43
C LYS A 109 14.00 -3.75 -4.78
N TYR A 110 13.63 -3.89 -6.04
CA TYR A 110 12.80 -5.01 -6.53
C TYR A 110 13.35 -6.41 -6.18
N ASP A 111 14.66 -6.55 -5.95
CA ASP A 111 15.32 -7.80 -5.58
C ASP A 111 15.32 -8.09 -4.07
N GLY A 112 14.73 -7.20 -3.25
CA GLY A 112 14.73 -7.30 -1.79
C GLY A 112 15.90 -6.62 -1.10
N THR A 113 16.86 -6.05 -1.85
CA THR A 113 18.00 -5.35 -1.25
C THR A 113 17.56 -4.04 -0.61
N ILE A 114 17.90 -3.86 0.67
CA ILE A 114 17.71 -2.58 1.37
C ILE A 114 18.79 -1.60 0.91
N LEU A 115 18.39 -0.53 0.25
CA LEU A 115 19.30 0.49 -0.29
C LEU A 115 19.62 1.58 0.75
N GLY A 116 18.71 1.79 1.69
CA GLY A 116 18.92 2.66 2.83
C GLY A 116 17.76 2.55 3.82
N GLN A 117 18.05 2.78 5.10
CA GLN A 117 17.06 2.78 6.17
C GLN A 117 17.37 3.85 7.21
N MET A 118 16.32 4.35 7.85
CA MET A 118 16.37 5.29 8.96
C MET A 118 15.38 4.81 10.04
N PRO A 119 15.82 4.55 11.29
CA PRO A 119 17.20 4.63 11.78
C PRO A 119 18.13 3.59 11.11
N ALA A 120 19.44 3.87 11.09
CA ALA A 120 20.42 2.98 10.45
C ALA A 120 20.48 1.59 11.10
N SER A 121 20.23 1.52 12.41
CA SER A 121 20.10 0.29 13.18
C SER A 121 18.70 0.23 13.79
N PRO A 122 17.74 -0.45 13.12
CA PRO A 122 16.39 -0.59 13.63
C PRO A 122 16.34 -1.53 14.83
N LEU A 123 15.50 -1.20 15.81
CA LEU A 123 15.28 -2.04 17.00
C LEU A 123 14.50 -3.32 16.67
N LYS A 124 13.55 -3.22 15.74
CA LYS A 124 12.69 -4.30 15.26
C LYS A 124 13.22 -4.81 13.92
N GLN A 125 13.36 -6.12 13.77
CA GLN A 125 13.68 -6.74 12.49
C GLN A 125 12.37 -6.95 11.72
N LEU A 126 12.28 -6.36 10.52
CA LEU A 126 11.09 -6.38 9.68
C LEU A 126 11.44 -7.01 8.33
N ASP A 127 10.49 -7.75 7.76
CA ASP A 127 10.60 -8.37 6.45
C ASP A 127 9.85 -7.53 5.40
N PHE A 128 10.57 -6.89 4.49
CA PHE A 128 9.95 -6.03 3.48
C PHE A 128 9.56 -6.77 2.19
N ILE A 129 9.93 -8.04 2.06
CA ILE A 129 9.70 -8.85 0.85
C ILE A 129 8.22 -8.92 0.48
N PRO A 130 7.25 -9.12 1.41
CA PRO A 130 5.85 -9.21 1.05
C PRO A 130 5.31 -7.98 0.32
N LEU A 131 5.83 -6.80 0.64
CA LEU A 131 5.40 -5.53 0.04
C LEU A 131 5.93 -5.34 -1.39
N LEU A 132 6.90 -6.13 -1.84
CA LEU A 132 7.37 -6.11 -3.23
C LEU A 132 6.37 -6.73 -4.20
N TYR A 133 5.46 -7.58 -3.69
CA TYR A 133 4.44 -8.24 -4.49
C TYR A 133 3.23 -7.34 -4.73
N GLU A 134 2.72 -7.38 -5.96
CA GLU A 134 1.49 -6.69 -6.32
C GLU A 134 0.27 -7.40 -5.75
N ASP A 135 -0.66 -6.62 -5.21
CA ASP A 135 -2.00 -7.10 -4.93
C ASP A 135 -2.79 -7.20 -6.24
N LYS A 136 -3.24 -8.40 -6.59
CA LYS A 136 -4.01 -8.67 -7.81
C LYS A 136 -5.30 -7.86 -7.90
N LYS A 137 -5.82 -7.38 -6.77
CA LYS A 137 -7.07 -6.60 -6.70
C LYS A 137 -6.85 -5.10 -6.84
N GLN A 138 -5.60 -4.62 -6.86
CA GLN A 138 -5.28 -3.20 -6.87
C GLN A 138 -4.42 -2.78 -8.07
N ASN A 139 -4.33 -1.47 -8.28
CA ASN A 139 -3.40 -0.89 -9.24
C ASN A 139 -1.96 -1.20 -8.81
N SER A 140 -1.08 -1.51 -9.75
CA SER A 140 0.33 -1.82 -9.48
C SER A 140 1.10 -0.68 -8.77
N ARG A 141 0.61 0.57 -8.89
CA ARG A 141 1.11 1.78 -8.23
C ARG A 141 0.39 2.14 -6.92
N ALA A 142 -0.61 1.36 -6.50
CA ALA A 142 -1.32 1.61 -5.24
C ALA A 142 -0.40 1.40 -4.04
N LEU A 143 -0.72 2.08 -2.93
CA LEU A 143 -0.07 1.85 -1.64
C LEU A 143 -0.29 0.41 -1.18
N ARG A 144 0.76 -0.19 -0.63
CA ARG A 144 0.77 -1.54 -0.11
C ARG A 144 0.99 -1.48 1.39
N GLY A 145 0.11 -2.09 2.17
CA GLY A 145 0.19 -2.16 3.61
C GLY A 145 0.41 -3.59 4.09
N ASP A 146 1.07 -3.73 5.23
CA ASP A 146 1.30 -5.01 5.88
C ASP A 146 1.43 -4.83 7.40
N VAL A 147 1.23 -5.89 8.20
CA VAL A 147 1.37 -5.84 9.66
C VAL A 147 2.15 -7.02 10.21
N GLN A 148 3.31 -6.74 10.78
CA GLN A 148 4.22 -7.76 11.29
C GLN A 148 4.27 -7.77 12.81
N ASN A 149 4.10 -8.95 13.40
CA ASN A 149 4.36 -9.16 14.82
C ASN A 149 5.87 -9.27 15.06
N THR A 150 6.36 -8.48 16.01
CA THR A 150 7.75 -8.57 16.49
C THR A 150 7.76 -8.82 17.99
N LEU A 151 8.91 -9.23 18.54
CA LEU A 151 9.07 -9.43 19.99
C LEU A 151 8.80 -8.16 20.80
N LEU A 152 8.98 -6.97 20.20
CA LEU A 152 8.76 -5.68 20.84
C LEU A 152 7.34 -5.13 20.60
N GLY A 153 6.48 -5.89 19.94
CA GLY A 153 5.13 -5.49 19.54
C GLY A 153 4.96 -5.41 18.02
N PRO A 154 3.71 -5.33 17.54
CA PRO A 154 3.41 -5.27 16.12
C PRO A 154 3.92 -3.98 15.48
N GLU A 155 4.19 -4.04 14.19
CA GLU A 155 4.51 -2.90 13.33
C GLU A 155 3.59 -2.90 12.13
N VAL A 156 3.03 -1.73 11.84
CA VAL A 156 2.28 -1.46 10.63
C VAL A 156 3.26 -0.92 9.60
N LEU A 157 3.30 -1.52 8.42
CA LEU A 157 4.12 -1.12 7.30
C LEU A 157 3.22 -0.51 6.23
N LEU A 158 3.69 0.56 5.60
CA LEU A 158 3.06 1.18 4.45
C LEU A 158 4.13 1.48 3.40
N ALA A 159 3.92 1.00 2.19
CA ALA A 159 4.85 1.12 1.08
C ALA A 159 4.20 1.74 -0.14
N ILE A 160 4.97 2.57 -0.85
CA ILE A 160 4.65 3.07 -2.18
C ILE A 160 5.59 2.40 -3.21
N PRO A 161 5.03 1.74 -4.24
CA PRO A 161 5.79 1.22 -5.36
C PRO A 161 6.42 2.34 -6.21
N LEU A 162 7.69 2.19 -6.53
CA LEU A 162 8.42 3.08 -7.43
C LEU A 162 8.64 2.43 -8.79
N TYR A 163 8.39 3.20 -9.84
CA TYR A 163 8.59 2.77 -11.22
C TYR A 163 9.39 3.81 -11.99
N ASP A 164 10.27 3.34 -12.87
CA ASP A 164 10.80 4.12 -13.97
C ASP A 164 10.03 3.72 -15.24
N SER A 165 9.13 4.59 -15.70
CA SER A 165 8.17 4.27 -16.76
C SER A 165 7.34 3.00 -16.43
N VAL A 166 7.68 1.86 -17.03
CA VAL A 166 7.02 0.56 -16.81
C VAL A 166 7.82 -0.38 -15.92
N ASP A 167 9.08 -0.05 -15.62
CA ASP A 167 9.99 -0.90 -14.89
C ASP A 167 9.86 -0.67 -13.38
N PHE A 168 9.55 -1.73 -12.65
CA PHE A 168 9.45 -1.70 -11.19
C PHE A 168 10.85 -1.59 -10.56
N LEU A 169 11.12 -0.48 -9.90
CA LEU A 169 12.42 -0.23 -9.24
C LEU A 169 12.49 -0.85 -7.85
N GLY A 170 11.34 -0.95 -7.18
CA GLY A 170 11.24 -1.37 -5.78
C GLY A 170 10.19 -0.55 -5.02
N ILE A 171 10.33 -0.48 -3.71
CA ILE A 171 9.40 0.23 -2.83
C ILE A 171 10.14 1.23 -1.94
N MET A 172 9.45 2.32 -1.62
CA MET A 172 9.72 3.10 -0.42
C MET A 172 8.70 2.70 0.63
N LEU A 173 9.15 2.50 1.86
CA LEU A 173 8.25 2.12 2.95
C LEU A 173 8.52 2.94 4.21
N SER A 174 7.45 3.22 4.92
CA SER A 174 7.44 3.71 6.29
C SER A 174 6.81 2.66 7.19
N HIS A 175 7.27 2.55 8.43
CA HIS A 175 6.67 1.66 9.41
C HIS A 175 6.51 2.34 10.76
N PHE A 176 5.49 1.95 11.51
CA PHE A 176 5.18 2.51 12.80
C PHE A 176 4.44 1.52 13.71
N ASP A 177 4.58 1.77 15.01
CA ASP A 177 3.83 1.10 16.04
C ASP A 177 2.50 1.83 16.30
N MET A 178 1.36 1.15 16.20
CA MET A 178 0.04 1.78 16.40
C MET A 178 -0.09 2.45 17.77
N ARG A 179 0.67 2.01 18.78
CA ARG A 179 0.70 2.61 20.12
C ARG A 179 1.11 4.09 20.09
N THR A 180 1.98 4.51 19.17
CA THR A 180 2.44 5.91 19.08
C THR A 180 1.36 6.85 18.55
N LEU A 181 0.33 6.32 17.90
CA LEU A 181 -0.81 7.09 17.40
C LEU A 181 -1.91 7.28 18.45
N MET A 182 -1.89 6.53 19.56
CA MET A 182 -2.94 6.59 20.58
C MET A 182 -3.05 7.96 21.26
N GLN A 183 -1.98 8.77 21.23
CA GLN A 183 -2.00 10.16 21.69
C GLN A 183 -2.96 11.07 20.90
N TYR A 184 -3.37 10.66 19.69
CA TYR A 184 -4.32 11.37 18.84
C TYR A 184 -5.77 10.89 19.03
N SER A 185 -6.00 9.90 19.90
CA SER A 185 -7.35 9.46 20.28
C SER A 185 -7.86 10.25 21.50
N VAL A 186 -9.15 10.56 21.50
CA VAL A 186 -9.82 11.20 22.66
C VAL A 186 -10.02 10.22 23.81
N ASP A 187 -10.27 8.94 23.50
CA ASP A 187 -10.41 7.87 24.50
C ASP A 187 -9.69 6.59 24.02
N PRO A 188 -8.35 6.55 24.11
CA PRO A 188 -7.58 5.39 23.70
C PRO A 188 -7.86 4.16 24.57
N GLN A 189 -8.35 4.33 25.80
CA GLN A 189 -8.60 3.20 26.71
C GLN A 189 -9.82 2.38 26.32
N SER A 190 -10.82 3.00 25.70
CA SER A 190 -12.02 2.29 25.21
C SER A 190 -11.89 1.78 23.76
N LEU A 191 -10.76 2.06 23.10
CA LEU A 191 -10.51 1.67 21.72
C LEU A 191 -9.71 0.36 21.64
N VAL A 192 -10.12 -0.54 20.74
CA VAL A 192 -9.34 -1.70 20.30
C VAL A 192 -9.00 -1.51 18.82
N VAL A 193 -7.74 -1.74 18.45
CA VAL A 193 -7.28 -1.68 17.06
C VAL A 193 -6.62 -3.01 16.69
N LEU A 194 -6.99 -3.57 15.56
CA LEU A 194 -6.40 -4.79 15.04
C LEU A 194 -6.34 -4.79 13.51
N SER A 195 -5.60 -5.74 12.97
CA SER A 195 -5.63 -6.15 11.57
C SER A 195 -5.91 -7.66 11.53
N PRO A 196 -6.24 -8.24 10.37
CA PRO A 196 -6.38 -9.69 10.26
C PRO A 196 -5.10 -10.48 10.62
N GLN A 197 -3.95 -9.83 10.70
CA GLN A 197 -2.65 -10.45 10.98
C GLN A 197 -2.16 -10.21 12.42
N ALA A 198 -2.66 -9.18 13.12
CA ALA A 198 -2.20 -8.85 14.46
C ALA A 198 -3.14 -7.93 15.24
N LEU A 199 -3.08 -8.04 16.56
CA LEU A 199 -3.62 -7.08 17.51
C LEU A 199 -2.68 -5.89 17.60
N LEU A 200 -3.18 -4.68 17.33
CA LEU A 200 -2.37 -3.46 17.27
C LEU A 200 -2.48 -2.63 18.55
N TRP A 201 -3.64 -2.66 19.19
CA TRP A 201 -3.94 -1.95 20.43
C TRP A 201 -5.15 -2.57 21.13
N THR A 202 -5.11 -2.72 22.45
CA THR A 202 -6.20 -3.36 23.22
C THR A 202 -6.98 -2.39 24.09
N GLY A 203 -6.52 -1.14 24.23
CA GLY A 203 -7.00 -0.24 25.27
C GLY A 203 -6.90 -0.91 26.65
N LYS A 204 -7.95 -0.75 27.46
CA LYS A 204 -8.06 -1.35 28.80
C LYS A 204 -8.47 -2.82 28.80
N TYR A 205 -8.84 -3.40 27.66
CA TYR A 205 -9.50 -4.71 27.63
C TYR A 205 -8.50 -5.86 27.64
N ASP A 206 -8.83 -6.94 28.37
CA ASP A 206 -8.27 -8.26 28.09
C ASP A 206 -8.87 -8.78 26.79
N PHE A 207 -8.08 -8.74 25.71
CA PHE A 207 -8.53 -9.08 24.36
C PHE A 207 -9.16 -10.48 24.29
N ALA A 208 -8.60 -11.45 25.03
CA ALA A 208 -9.09 -12.84 25.03
C ALA A 208 -10.53 -12.96 25.58
N ALA A 209 -10.94 -12.04 26.45
CA ALA A 209 -12.28 -11.99 27.04
C ALA A 209 -13.31 -11.24 26.15
N THR A 210 -12.87 -10.63 25.06
CA THR A 210 -13.75 -9.86 24.16
C THR A 210 -14.35 -10.73 23.05
N PRO A 211 -15.52 -10.34 22.48
CA PRO A 211 -16.06 -10.97 21.27
C PRO A 211 -15.11 -10.95 20.07
N LEU A 212 -14.18 -9.98 20.03
CA LEU A 212 -13.27 -9.75 18.89
C LEU A 212 -12.26 -10.89 18.71
N ALA A 213 -11.88 -11.58 19.78
CA ALA A 213 -10.90 -12.66 19.75
C ALA A 213 -11.39 -13.93 19.04
N GLY A 214 -12.71 -14.15 18.99
CA GLY A 214 -13.33 -15.31 18.33
C GLY A 214 -13.65 -15.11 16.85
N VAL A 215 -13.29 -13.96 16.27
CA VAL A 215 -13.69 -13.56 14.92
C VAL A 215 -12.62 -13.92 13.90
N ASN A 216 -13.04 -14.54 12.79
CA ASN A 216 -12.17 -14.66 11.62
C ASN A 216 -12.14 -13.31 10.86
N TRP A 217 -11.16 -12.48 11.21
CA TRP A 217 -11.03 -11.13 10.68
C TRP A 217 -10.75 -11.09 9.18
N GLU A 218 -10.07 -12.09 8.61
CA GLU A 218 -9.81 -12.17 7.17
C GLU A 218 -11.11 -12.30 6.38
N ASP A 219 -12.04 -13.13 6.85
CA ASP A 219 -13.37 -13.26 6.23
C ASP A 219 -14.21 -11.99 6.42
N VAL A 220 -14.22 -11.43 7.63
CA VAL A 220 -15.06 -10.28 7.97
C VAL A 220 -14.72 -9.04 7.16
N VAL A 221 -13.44 -8.64 7.11
CA VAL A 221 -13.01 -7.42 6.41
C VAL A 221 -13.17 -7.51 4.89
N SER A 222 -13.27 -8.73 4.35
CA SER A 222 -13.52 -8.96 2.93
C SER A 222 -14.97 -8.72 2.51
N LYS A 223 -15.90 -8.74 3.47
CA LYS A 223 -17.35 -8.65 3.23
C LYS A 223 -17.97 -7.39 3.80
N ASN A 224 -17.42 -6.87 4.89
CA ASN A 224 -18.02 -5.78 5.66
C ASN A 224 -17.01 -4.67 5.91
N SER A 225 -17.48 -3.42 5.84
CA SER A 225 -16.73 -2.23 6.24
C SER A 225 -17.03 -1.79 7.68
N SER A 226 -18.06 -2.35 8.30
CA SER A 226 -18.44 -2.12 9.70
C SER A 226 -19.40 -3.21 10.18
N GLY A 227 -19.60 -3.29 11.49
CA GLY A 227 -20.58 -4.21 12.06
C GLY A 227 -20.48 -4.35 13.57
N VAL A 228 -21.15 -5.36 14.11
CA VAL A 228 -21.14 -5.68 15.54
C VAL A 228 -20.70 -7.12 15.75
N CYS A 229 -19.71 -7.33 16.61
CA CYS A 229 -19.30 -8.64 17.11
C CYS A 229 -19.97 -8.91 18.46
N LYS A 230 -20.64 -10.05 18.63
CA LYS A 230 -21.37 -10.40 19.86
C LYS A 230 -20.95 -11.77 20.38
N ASN A 231 -20.85 -11.89 21.71
CA ASN A 231 -20.74 -13.17 22.42
C ASN A 231 -21.56 -13.11 23.72
N ALA A 232 -21.41 -14.10 24.61
CA ALA A 232 -22.12 -14.13 25.88
C ALA A 232 -21.73 -12.98 26.85
N THR A 233 -20.52 -12.44 26.72
CA THR A 233 -19.99 -11.37 27.58
C THR A 233 -20.50 -9.99 27.18
N GLY A 234 -20.82 -9.79 25.90
CA GLY A 234 -21.32 -8.52 25.39
C GLY A 234 -21.09 -8.35 23.90
N SER A 235 -20.95 -7.09 23.47
CA SER A 235 -20.82 -6.71 22.08
C SER A 235 -19.82 -5.58 21.85
N PHE A 236 -19.17 -5.61 20.68
CA PHE A 236 -18.30 -4.56 20.18
C PHE A 236 -18.79 -4.09 18.82
N TYR A 237 -18.88 -2.79 18.62
CA TYR A 237 -19.08 -2.18 17.31
C TYR A 237 -17.72 -1.91 16.67
N TYR A 238 -17.57 -2.20 15.37
CA TYR A 238 -16.33 -2.00 14.63
C TYR A 238 -16.54 -1.30 13.29
N ILE A 239 -15.49 -0.61 12.84
CA ILE A 239 -15.35 -0.05 11.49
C ILE A 239 -13.99 -0.51 10.92
N VAL A 240 -13.96 -0.78 9.62
CA VAL A 240 -12.77 -1.13 8.86
C VAL A 240 -12.31 0.09 8.06
N ARG A 241 -11.08 0.51 8.29
CA ARG A 241 -10.39 1.60 7.59
C ARG A 241 -9.17 1.02 6.87
N TYR A 242 -9.11 1.17 5.56
CA TYR A 242 -7.99 0.65 4.77
C TYR A 242 -6.81 1.62 4.81
N LEU A 243 -5.60 1.12 5.04
CA LEU A 243 -4.33 1.82 4.88
C LEU A 243 -3.58 1.21 3.69
N GLY A 244 -3.66 1.86 2.52
CA GLY A 244 -3.38 1.17 1.26
C GLY A 244 -4.31 -0.03 1.05
N ASN A 245 -3.77 -1.25 0.94
CA ASN A 245 -4.55 -2.49 0.90
C ASN A 245 -4.73 -3.18 2.26
N LEU A 246 -4.15 -2.65 3.33
CA LEU A 246 -4.23 -3.24 4.66
C LEU A 246 -5.52 -2.81 5.38
N PRO A 247 -6.43 -3.74 5.74
CA PRO A 247 -7.57 -3.42 6.58
C PRO A 247 -7.15 -3.24 8.04
N LEU A 248 -7.40 -2.04 8.58
CA LEU A 248 -7.33 -1.75 10.01
C LEU A 248 -8.75 -1.73 10.59
N VAL A 249 -8.96 -2.50 11.64
CA VAL A 249 -10.23 -2.59 12.34
C VAL A 249 -10.13 -1.76 13.62
N PHE A 250 -11.02 -0.79 13.75
CA PHE A 250 -11.22 0.01 14.96
C PHE A 250 -12.52 -0.45 15.63
N ALA A 251 -12.47 -0.76 16.91
CA ALA A 251 -13.61 -1.28 17.65
C ALA A 251 -13.76 -0.64 19.04
N VAL A 252 -15.00 -0.48 19.48
CA VAL A 252 -15.37 -0.03 20.83
C VAL A 252 -16.44 -0.94 21.41
N ALA A 253 -16.47 -1.06 22.73
CA ALA A 253 -17.53 -1.79 23.42
C ALA A 253 -18.89 -1.12 23.17
N GLU A 254 -19.87 -1.89 22.70
CA GLU A 254 -21.25 -1.44 22.54
C GLU A 254 -22.08 -1.75 23.79
N SER A 255 -21.89 -2.93 24.38
CA SER A 255 -22.51 -3.34 25.65
C SER A 255 -21.75 -4.50 26.30
N GLY A 256 -21.93 -4.68 27.61
CA GLY A 256 -21.26 -5.73 28.39
C GLY A 256 -20.19 -5.18 29.33
N ALA A 257 -19.71 -6.05 30.22
CA ALA A 257 -18.60 -5.76 31.11
C ALA A 257 -17.45 -6.71 30.77
N PHE A 258 -16.30 -6.15 30.45
CA PHE A 258 -15.13 -6.89 29.98
C PHE A 258 -14.03 -6.81 31.02
N ALA A 259 -13.29 -7.91 31.20
CA ALA A 259 -12.14 -7.92 32.08
C ALA A 259 -11.09 -6.92 31.59
N GLU A 260 -10.43 -6.25 32.53
CA GLU A 260 -9.32 -5.37 32.21
C GLU A 260 -8.05 -6.19 31.95
N GLY A 261 -7.29 -5.78 30.94
CA GLY A 261 -6.02 -6.37 30.55
C GLY A 261 -4.84 -5.52 31.01
N ASP A 262 -3.63 -6.00 30.74
CA ASP A 262 -2.37 -5.29 30.99
C ASP A 262 -1.90 -4.44 29.80
N GLY A 263 -2.70 -4.35 28.73
CA GLY A 263 -2.34 -3.64 27.51
C GLY A 263 -1.34 -4.37 26.62
N ASP A 264 -1.02 -5.65 26.92
CA ASP A 264 -0.03 -6.41 26.17
C ASP A 264 -0.59 -6.96 24.85
N VAL A 265 -0.24 -6.29 23.76
CA VAL A 265 -0.59 -6.69 22.39
C VAL A 265 0.09 -7.98 21.94
N SER A 266 1.15 -8.45 22.61
CA SER A 266 1.84 -9.70 22.27
C SER A 266 0.94 -10.92 22.51
N LYS A 267 -0.02 -10.82 23.44
CA LYS A 267 -1.05 -11.83 23.68
C LYS A 267 -1.96 -12.04 22.46
N GLY A 268 -2.00 -11.07 21.55
CA GLY A 268 -2.70 -11.20 20.27
C GLY A 268 -2.20 -12.38 19.43
N ILE A 269 -0.91 -12.76 19.55
CA ILE A 269 -0.26 -13.78 18.69
C ILE A 269 -0.99 -15.16 18.75
N THR A 270 -1.73 -15.46 19.82
CA THR A 270 -2.52 -16.70 19.90
C THR A 270 -3.79 -16.69 19.05
N PHE A 271 -4.28 -15.52 18.64
CA PHE A 271 -5.55 -15.31 17.94
C PHE A 271 -5.39 -15.04 16.45
N PHE A 272 -4.20 -14.65 16.00
CA PHE A 272 -3.92 -14.36 14.59
C PHE A 272 -3.06 -15.45 13.94
N PRO A 273 -3.11 -15.59 12.61
CA PRO A 273 -2.35 -16.60 11.90
C PRO A 273 -0.84 -16.50 12.21
N LYS A 274 -0.23 -17.62 12.63
CA LYS A 274 1.20 -17.67 13.00
C LYS A 274 2.13 -17.72 11.81
N GLU A 275 1.69 -18.30 10.70
CA GLU A 275 2.50 -18.47 9.50
C GLU A 275 1.87 -17.73 8.33
N ARG A 276 2.65 -16.82 7.74
CA ARG A 276 2.32 -16.19 6.47
C ARG A 276 2.65 -17.15 5.35
N GLU A 277 1.86 -17.10 4.29
CA GLU A 277 2.20 -17.79 3.05
C GLU A 277 3.59 -17.35 2.59
N LYS A 278 4.52 -18.30 2.47
CA LYS A 278 5.88 -18.01 2.03
C LYS A 278 5.83 -17.62 0.56
N LEU A 279 6.04 -16.33 0.30
CA LEU A 279 6.14 -15.82 -1.04
C LEU A 279 7.45 -16.30 -1.69
N PRO A 280 7.46 -16.46 -3.02
CA PRO A 280 8.70 -16.78 -3.73
C PRO A 280 9.76 -15.71 -3.46
N PRO A 281 11.04 -15.96 -3.76
CA PRO A 281 12.04 -14.90 -3.75
C PRO A 281 11.71 -13.86 -4.83
N PRO A 282 11.99 -12.55 -4.58
CA PRO A 282 11.76 -11.51 -5.56
C PRO A 282 12.49 -11.80 -6.88
N GLN A 283 11.84 -11.51 -8.01
CA GLN A 283 12.42 -11.84 -9.32
C GLN A 283 13.62 -10.94 -9.64
N PRO A 284 14.72 -11.51 -10.18
CA PRO A 284 15.87 -10.72 -10.62
C PRO A 284 15.50 -9.84 -11.82
N GLU A 285 16.30 -8.79 -12.02
CA GLU A 285 16.14 -7.80 -13.10
C GLU A 285 15.90 -8.49 -14.45
N ARG A 286 14.84 -8.08 -15.17
CA ARG A 286 14.67 -8.49 -16.57
C ARG A 286 15.81 -7.86 -17.35
N LYS A 287 16.88 -8.62 -17.61
CA LYS A 287 17.94 -8.18 -18.53
C LYS A 287 17.31 -7.90 -19.89
N ASN A 288 17.27 -6.63 -20.30
CA ASN A 288 16.95 -6.28 -21.68
C ASN A 288 17.94 -7.01 -22.59
N LYS A 289 17.41 -7.74 -23.58
CA LYS A 289 18.21 -8.52 -24.54
C LYS A 289 18.97 -7.65 -25.55
N ASP A 290 18.82 -6.33 -25.50
CA ASP A 290 19.32 -5.41 -26.52
C ASP A 290 20.46 -4.49 -26.06
N THR A 291 21.23 -4.86 -25.04
CA THR A 291 22.49 -4.16 -24.73
C THR A 291 23.62 -4.77 -25.56
N PRO A 292 24.23 -4.04 -26.53
CA PRO A 292 25.41 -4.55 -27.23
C PRO A 292 26.58 -4.69 -26.24
N PRO A 293 27.49 -5.65 -26.44
CA PRO A 293 28.63 -5.84 -25.54
C PRO A 293 29.54 -4.61 -25.57
N GLU A 294 29.89 -4.12 -24.37
CA GLU A 294 30.91 -3.07 -24.16
C GLU A 294 32.22 -3.46 -24.84
N GLY A 295 32.60 -2.68 -25.85
CA GLY A 295 33.84 -2.91 -26.58
C GLY A 295 34.06 -1.88 -27.68
N GLN A 296 34.26 -0.62 -27.33
CA GLN A 296 35.13 0.28 -28.11
C GLN A 296 35.44 1.56 -27.31
N GLN A 297 36.70 1.63 -26.85
CA GLN A 297 37.34 2.88 -26.47
C GLN A 297 37.28 3.86 -27.64
N VAL A 298 36.83 5.08 -27.37
CA VAL A 298 37.16 6.24 -28.21
C VAL A 298 37.86 7.25 -27.31
N ASP A 299 39.13 7.42 -27.62
CA ASP A 299 40.10 8.29 -27.00
C ASP A 299 39.84 9.74 -27.45
N LEU A 300 39.66 10.69 -26.53
CA LEU A 300 39.69 12.12 -26.82
C LEU A 300 40.42 12.87 -25.70
N LEU A 301 41.40 13.65 -26.14
CA LEU A 301 42.52 14.22 -25.40
C LEU A 301 42.17 15.45 -24.53
N ALA A 302 42.87 15.48 -23.38
CA ALA A 302 43.45 16.59 -22.60
C ALA A 302 43.08 18.07 -22.87
N GLY A 303 42.80 18.79 -21.76
CA GLY A 303 42.94 20.24 -21.58
C GLY A 303 42.92 20.64 -20.10
N GLN A 304 43.89 21.45 -19.66
CA GLN A 304 44.25 21.75 -18.26
C GLN A 304 43.42 22.86 -17.56
N ALA A 305 43.34 22.71 -16.22
CA ALA A 305 43.47 23.71 -15.12
C ALA A 305 42.40 24.80 -14.80
N ALA A 306 42.01 24.74 -13.52
CA ALA A 306 41.86 25.81 -12.51
C ALA A 306 40.59 26.71 -12.43
N ASP A 307 39.87 26.45 -11.33
CA ASP A 307 39.36 27.37 -10.28
C ASP A 307 38.08 28.20 -10.48
N GLY A 308 37.27 28.23 -9.41
CA GLY A 308 36.23 29.25 -9.16
C GLY A 308 34.76 28.88 -9.42
N ALA A 309 33.99 28.80 -8.33
CA ALA A 309 32.51 28.91 -8.23
C ALA A 309 31.63 27.80 -8.86
N LYS A 310 31.08 26.93 -8.00
CA LYS A 310 29.98 26.02 -8.38
C LYS A 310 28.63 26.60 -7.95
N ASP A 311 27.96 27.25 -8.90
CA ASP A 311 26.49 27.30 -8.89
C ASP A 311 25.96 25.91 -9.29
N ILE A 312 25.15 25.31 -8.43
CA ILE A 312 24.61 23.96 -8.62
C ILE A 312 23.35 24.05 -9.47
N GLN A 313 23.44 23.59 -10.72
CA GLN A 313 22.28 23.38 -11.61
C GLN A 313 21.57 22.03 -11.33
N PRO A 314 20.25 21.92 -11.63
CA PRO A 314 19.44 20.76 -11.30
C PRO A 314 19.80 19.53 -12.14
N GLY A 315 20.10 18.42 -11.46
CA GLY A 315 20.49 17.15 -12.10
C GLY A 315 21.52 16.33 -11.32
N ASN A 316 21.76 16.62 -10.04
CA ASN A 316 22.80 15.93 -9.29
C ASN A 316 22.33 14.55 -8.79
N SER A 317 23.16 13.53 -9.05
CA SER A 317 22.92 12.10 -8.90
C SER A 317 23.01 11.57 -7.46
N GLU A 318 22.31 12.21 -6.51
CA GLU A 318 22.16 11.74 -5.12
C GLU A 318 20.85 10.98 -4.87
N SER A 319 20.35 10.28 -5.90
CA SER A 319 19.30 9.29 -5.68
C SER A 319 19.92 8.05 -5.05
N VAL A 320 19.42 7.65 -3.87
CA VAL A 320 19.85 6.44 -3.15
C VAL A 320 19.60 5.18 -3.99
N LEU A 321 18.68 5.23 -4.94
CA LEU A 321 18.35 4.12 -5.84
C LEU A 321 19.26 4.01 -7.08
N LEU A 322 20.06 5.04 -7.39
CA LEU A 322 20.84 5.12 -8.63
C LEU A 322 22.36 4.97 -8.43
N LYS A 323 22.83 4.53 -7.25
CA LYS A 323 24.27 4.29 -7.05
C LYS A 323 24.75 3.10 -7.88
N LYS A 324 25.42 3.37 -9.00
CA LYS A 324 26.33 2.42 -9.66
C LYS A 324 27.51 2.13 -8.72
N THR A 325 27.75 0.86 -8.44
CA THR A 325 28.90 0.36 -7.68
C THR A 325 30.21 0.83 -8.33
N PRO A 326 31.20 1.36 -7.59
CA PRO A 326 32.50 1.66 -8.17
C PRO A 326 33.26 0.35 -8.42
N SER A 327 33.60 0.10 -9.69
CA SER A 327 34.51 -0.97 -10.10
C SER A 327 35.90 -0.76 -9.47
N GLY A 328 36.46 -1.82 -8.90
CA GLY A 328 37.70 -1.82 -8.11
C GLY A 328 38.89 -1.14 -8.78
N GLY A 329 39.48 -0.19 -8.04
CA GLY A 329 40.81 0.36 -8.34
C GLY A 329 41.89 -0.65 -7.93
N LYS A 330 42.71 -1.04 -8.91
CA LYS A 330 43.93 -1.83 -8.71
C LYS A 330 44.92 -1.05 -7.85
N SER A 331 45.32 -1.61 -6.70
CA SER A 331 46.49 -1.16 -5.95
C SER A 331 47.74 -1.35 -6.80
N ARG A 332 48.43 -0.25 -7.10
CA ARG A 332 49.77 -0.26 -7.69
C ARG A 332 50.78 -0.18 -6.54
N VAL A 333 51.51 -1.26 -6.34
CA VAL A 333 52.70 -1.32 -5.48
C VAL A 333 53.79 -0.48 -6.13
N GLN A 334 54.46 0.38 -5.37
CA GLN A 334 55.81 0.86 -5.67
C GLN A 334 56.61 1.00 -4.37
N GLU A 335 57.84 0.48 -4.44
CA GLU A 335 58.93 0.56 -3.46
C GLU A 335 59.38 1.98 -3.14
#